data_AF-A0A6J1LQI2-F1
#
_entry.id   AF-A0A6J1LQI2-F1
#
_cell.length_a   1.000
_cell.length_b   1.000
_cell.length_c   1.000
_cell.angle_alpha   90.00
_cell.angle_beta   90.00
_cell.angle_gamma   90.00
#
_symmetry.space_group_name_H-M   'P 1'
#
loop_
_entity.id
_entity.type
_entity.pdbx_description
1 polymer ?
#
loop_
_entity_poly.entity_id
_entity_poly.type
_entity_poly.pdbx_seq_one_letter_code
_entity_poly.pdbx_strand_id
1 'polypeptide(L)'
;MPDLAVGTTQICYDASRMQLALWAVLAAPLIMSNDLQTVRPEIRALLQNRAIIEVDQDPLGIPGQCVLISNSIQVWLRPVMPTNNIGLRSFAVAFANVGNHEECPLCPLTFTIVLQDLGFTNQMGYTVYDLFDSKHILGLFKPKDEFTVRINPSGVEFYKFKPEDIY
;
A
#
# COMPACT_ATOMS: atom_id res chain seq x y z
N MET A 1 6.50 3.32 -20.52
CA MET A 1 7.17 2.64 -19.39
C MET A 1 7.26 3.66 -18.27
N PRO A 2 6.88 3.37 -17.02
CA PRO A 2 7.06 4.32 -15.94
C PRO A 2 8.52 4.28 -15.49
N ASP A 3 9.28 5.31 -15.84
CA ASP A 3 10.69 5.45 -15.47
C ASP A 3 10.85 5.83 -13.98
N LEU A 4 11.87 5.24 -13.35
CA LEU A 4 12.24 5.49 -11.97
C LEU A 4 13.08 6.74 -11.82
N ALA A 5 12.51 7.76 -11.20
CA ALA A 5 13.26 8.87 -10.65
C ALA A 5 13.14 8.87 -9.12
N VAL A 6 13.65 7.86 -8.41
CA VAL A 6 13.88 7.98 -6.94
C VAL A 6 15.33 8.41 -6.78
N GLY A 7 15.62 9.69 -6.54
CA GLY A 7 17.01 10.13 -6.35
C GLY A 7 17.35 11.60 -6.63
N THR A 8 16.42 12.42 -7.12
CA THR A 8 16.67 13.87 -7.20
C THR A 8 16.46 14.52 -5.83
N THR A 9 17.28 15.52 -5.52
CA THR A 9 17.36 16.26 -4.23
C THR A 9 16.06 16.98 -3.81
N GLN A 10 14.97 16.82 -4.57
CA GLN A 10 13.69 17.51 -4.39
C GLN A 10 12.47 16.58 -4.26
N ILE A 11 12.65 15.26 -4.21
CA ILE A 11 11.52 14.36 -3.98
C ILE A 11 11.24 14.32 -2.49
N CYS A 12 10.04 14.79 -2.10
CA CYS A 12 9.54 14.65 -0.74
C CYS A 12 9.52 13.16 -0.35
N TYR A 13 9.83 12.85 0.91
CA TYR A 13 9.83 11.49 1.43
C TYR A 13 8.52 10.73 1.12
N ASP A 14 7.38 11.43 1.19
CA ASP A 14 6.06 10.89 0.86
C ASP A 14 5.91 10.47 -0.61
N ALA A 15 6.49 11.22 -1.55
CA ALA A 15 6.46 10.85 -2.96
C ALA A 15 7.30 9.60 -3.23
N SER A 16 8.40 9.40 -2.48
CA SER A 16 9.18 8.15 -2.55
C SER A 16 8.41 6.96 -1.96
N ARG A 17 7.68 7.15 -0.85
CA ARG A 17 6.75 6.13 -0.30
C ARG A 17 5.68 5.76 -1.31
N MET A 18 5.06 6.77 -1.94
CA MET A 18 4.02 6.59 -2.95
C MET A 18 4.50 5.77 -4.13
N GLN A 19 5.64 6.14 -4.71
CA GLN A 19 6.23 5.42 -5.82
C GLN A 19 6.51 3.96 -5.47
N LEU A 20 7.17 3.72 -4.33
CA LEU A 20 7.51 2.37 -3.91
C LEU A 20 6.27 1.49 -3.67
N ALA A 21 5.24 2.03 -3.00
CA ALA A 21 4.01 1.28 -2.74
C ALA A 21 3.26 0.95 -4.03
N LEU A 22 3.11 1.91 -4.95
CA LEU A 22 2.44 1.67 -6.23
C LEU A 22 3.18 0.65 -7.08
N TRP A 23 4.51 0.71 -7.10
CA TRP A 23 5.32 -0.29 -7.79
C TRP A 23 5.14 -1.69 -7.22
N ALA A 24 5.19 -1.81 -5.89
CA ALA A 24 4.94 -3.06 -5.20
C ALA A 24 3.52 -3.59 -5.46
N VAL A 25 2.51 -2.73 -5.60
CA VAL A 25 1.15 -3.16 -5.94
C VAL A 25 1.04 -3.56 -7.41
N LEU A 26 1.76 -2.90 -8.32
CA LEU A 26 1.73 -3.19 -9.75
C LEU A 26 2.60 -4.38 -10.18
N ALA A 27 3.31 -5.02 -9.24
CA ALA A 27 4.30 -6.05 -9.52
C ALA A 27 5.35 -5.57 -10.54
N ALA A 28 5.73 -4.30 -10.44
CA ALA A 28 6.68 -3.69 -11.35
C ALA A 28 8.12 -4.04 -10.94
N PRO A 29 9.05 -4.26 -11.90
CA PRO A 29 10.45 -4.47 -11.57
C PRO A 29 11.00 -3.28 -10.76
N LEU A 30 11.44 -3.52 -9.53
CA LEU A 30 12.11 -2.52 -8.68
C LEU A 30 13.55 -2.25 -9.16
N ILE A 31 13.71 -1.70 -10.37
CA ILE A 31 15.02 -1.38 -10.95
C ILE A 31 15.43 0.01 -10.49
N MET A 32 16.37 0.08 -9.53
CA MET A 32 16.90 1.34 -9.00
C MET A 32 17.91 2.03 -9.95
N SER A 33 17.58 3.22 -10.45
CA SER A 33 18.46 4.09 -11.26
C SER A 33 18.91 5.31 -10.46
N ASN A 34 19.40 5.06 -9.25
CA ASN A 34 19.84 6.07 -8.29
C ASN A 34 21.29 5.81 -7.91
N ASP A 35 22.09 6.86 -7.77
CA ASP A 35 23.38 6.75 -7.09
C ASP A 35 23.19 6.39 -5.62
N LEU A 36 23.31 5.10 -5.33
CA LEU A 36 23.19 4.51 -3.99
C LEU A 36 24.15 5.12 -2.95
N GLN A 37 25.20 5.84 -3.37
CA GLN A 37 26.14 6.52 -2.47
C GLN A 37 25.60 7.85 -1.94
N THR A 38 24.73 8.53 -2.68
CA THR A 38 24.20 9.86 -2.33
C THR A 38 22.77 9.84 -1.80
N VAL A 39 22.14 8.66 -1.70
CA VAL A 39 20.77 8.49 -1.18
C VAL A 39 20.68 8.83 0.30
N ARG A 40 19.67 9.61 0.66
CA ARG A 40 19.31 9.89 2.06
C ARG A 40 19.07 8.58 2.82
N PRO A 41 19.57 8.42 4.07
CA PRO A 41 19.39 7.20 4.86
C PRO A 41 17.93 6.75 5.00
N GLU A 42 17.00 7.69 5.11
CA GLU A 42 15.55 7.44 5.19
C GLU A 42 15.01 6.73 3.95
N ILE A 43 15.42 7.18 2.76
CA ILE A 43 15.00 6.58 1.48
C ILE A 43 15.66 5.22 1.30
N ARG A 44 16.93 5.07 1.72
CA ARG A 44 17.61 3.77 1.71
C ARG A 44 16.87 2.76 2.59
N ALA A 45 16.46 3.14 3.81
CA ALA A 45 15.71 2.28 4.71
C ALA A 45 14.36 1.88 4.12
N LEU A 46 13.67 2.84 3.48
CA LEU A 46 12.41 2.61 2.78
C LEU A 46 12.59 1.60 1.62
N LEU A 47 13.60 1.77 0.78
CA LEU A 47 13.90 0.86 -0.34
C LEU A 47 14.31 -0.55 0.12
N GLN A 48 14.82 -0.69 1.35
CA GLN A 48 15.20 -1.97 1.95
C GLN A 48 14.09 -2.57 2.83
N ASN A 49 12.89 -1.98 2.82
CA ASN A 49 11.78 -2.47 3.62
C ASN A 49 11.33 -3.86 3.15
N ARG A 50 11.64 -4.88 3.96
CA ARG A 50 11.36 -6.29 3.65
C ARG A 50 9.87 -6.57 3.46
N ALA A 51 8.98 -5.93 4.21
CA ALA A 51 7.55 -6.17 4.10
C ALA A 51 7.00 -5.72 2.74
N ILE A 52 7.51 -4.59 2.23
CA ILE A 52 7.15 -4.09 0.90
C ILE A 52 7.79 -4.93 -0.20
N ILE A 53 9.06 -5.32 -0.04
CA ILE A 53 9.76 -6.20 -0.99
C ILE A 53 9.07 -7.56 -1.09
N GLU A 54 8.60 -8.13 0.03
CA GLU A 54 7.85 -9.38 0.04
C GLU A 54 6.51 -9.28 -0.74
N VAL A 55 5.84 -8.13 -0.67
CA VAL A 55 4.66 -7.86 -1.48
C VAL A 55 5.02 -7.74 -2.96
N ASP A 56 6.09 -7.02 -3.29
CA ASP A 56 6.54 -6.85 -4.67
C ASP A 56 6.91 -8.19 -5.32
N GLN A 57 7.75 -8.95 -4.63
CA GLN A 57 8.30 -10.25 -5.05
C GLN A 57 7.37 -11.43 -4.72
N ASP A 58 6.08 -11.17 -4.49
CA ASP A 58 5.12 -12.22 -4.15
C ASP A 58 5.06 -13.30 -5.25
N PRO A 59 5.16 -14.60 -4.90
CA PRO A 59 5.28 -15.68 -5.87
C PRO A 59 4.02 -15.89 -6.73
N LEU A 60 2.87 -15.29 -6.37
CA LEU A 60 1.70 -15.34 -7.23
C LEU A 60 1.92 -14.60 -8.55
N GLY A 61 2.79 -13.57 -8.58
CA GLY A 61 3.06 -12.76 -9.76
C GLY A 61 1.83 -12.05 -10.32
N ILE A 62 0.75 -11.94 -9.54
CA ILE A 62 -0.50 -11.29 -9.97
C ILE A 62 -0.33 -9.78 -9.77
N PRO A 63 -0.45 -8.96 -10.82
CA PRO A 63 -0.43 -7.52 -10.68
C PRO A 63 -1.69 -7.04 -9.96
N GLY A 64 -1.55 -6.02 -9.13
CA GLY A 64 -2.68 -5.32 -8.53
C GLY A 64 -3.40 -4.40 -9.50
N GLN A 65 -4.56 -3.92 -9.09
CA GLN A 65 -5.41 -3.03 -9.88
C GLN A 65 -5.98 -1.91 -9.00
N CYS A 66 -6.29 -0.77 -9.62
CA CYS A 66 -7.03 0.30 -8.97
C CYS A 66 -8.50 -0.15 -8.86
N VAL A 67 -8.97 -0.33 -7.62
CA VAL A 67 -10.33 -0.81 -7.34
C VAL A 67 -11.29 0.33 -7.06
N LEU A 68 -10.78 1.49 -6.65
CA LEU A 68 -11.60 2.65 -6.32
C LEU A 68 -10.84 3.95 -6.57
N ILE A 69 -11.55 4.93 -7.14
CA ILE A 69 -11.10 6.31 -7.28
C ILE A 69 -12.18 7.18 -6.65
N SER A 70 -11.82 7.94 -5.63
CA SER A 70 -12.73 8.87 -4.94
C SER A 70 -12.00 10.18 -4.70
N ASN A 71 -12.47 11.25 -5.34
CA ASN A 71 -11.82 12.55 -5.35
C ASN A 71 -10.33 12.42 -5.76
N SER A 72 -9.42 12.74 -4.85
CA SER A 72 -7.97 12.65 -5.04
C SER A 72 -7.35 11.36 -4.45
N ILE A 73 -8.17 10.46 -3.91
CA ILE A 73 -7.74 9.19 -3.35
C ILE A 73 -7.93 8.08 -4.37
N GLN A 74 -6.89 7.28 -4.57
CA GLN A 74 -6.93 6.04 -5.33
C GLN A 74 -6.61 4.87 -4.41
N VAL A 75 -7.43 3.82 -4.49
CA VAL A 75 -7.24 2.59 -3.73
C VAL A 75 -6.80 1.50 -4.69
N TRP A 76 -5.59 1.00 -4.49
CA TRP A 76 -5.00 -0.06 -5.28
C TRP A 76 -4.92 -1.34 -4.47
N LEU A 77 -5.26 -2.47 -5.08
CA LEU A 77 -5.36 -3.76 -4.39
C LEU A 77 -4.62 -4.84 -5.19
N ARG A 78 -3.71 -5.55 -4.53
CA ARG A 78 -2.95 -6.69 -5.06
C ARG A 78 -3.21 -7.95 -4.24
N PRO A 79 -3.62 -9.07 -4.85
CA PRO A 79 -3.64 -10.37 -4.18
C PRO A 79 -2.21 -10.85 -3.89
N VAL A 80 -1.95 -11.28 -2.65
CA VAL A 80 -0.64 -11.74 -2.18
C VAL A 80 -0.77 -12.97 -1.27
N MET A 81 0.33 -13.66 -1.05
CA MET A 81 0.47 -14.75 -0.08
C MET A 81 0.69 -14.20 1.35
N PRO A 82 0.41 -15.00 2.39
CA PRO A 82 -0.16 -16.36 2.36
C PRO A 82 -1.67 -16.37 2.15
N THR A 83 -2.23 -17.54 1.84
CA THR A 83 -3.68 -17.78 1.96
C THR A 83 -4.00 -18.36 3.34
N ASN A 84 -5.25 -18.21 3.79
CA ASN A 84 -5.74 -18.93 4.97
C ASN A 84 -6.00 -20.42 4.66
N ASN A 85 -6.43 -21.17 5.68
CA ASN A 85 -6.69 -22.61 5.62
C ASN A 85 -7.75 -23.07 4.59
N ILE A 86 -8.61 -22.17 4.10
CA ILE A 86 -9.62 -22.45 3.07
C ILE A 86 -9.27 -21.85 1.69
N GLY A 87 -8.06 -21.28 1.53
CA GLY A 87 -7.56 -20.75 0.27
C GLY A 87 -7.94 -19.29 -0.03
N LEU A 88 -8.47 -18.53 0.94
CA LEU A 88 -8.66 -17.08 0.79
C LEU A 88 -7.30 -16.38 0.81
N ARG A 89 -7.07 -15.51 -0.17
CA ARG A 89 -5.79 -14.79 -0.35
C ARG A 89 -5.66 -13.63 0.63
N SER A 90 -4.42 -13.30 0.97
CA SER A 90 -4.09 -12.00 1.55
C SER A 90 -4.14 -10.93 0.46
N PHE A 91 -4.28 -9.67 0.86
CA PHE A 91 -4.28 -8.54 -0.07
C PHE A 91 -3.38 -7.43 0.43
N ALA A 92 -2.54 -6.88 -0.45
CA ALA A 92 -1.83 -5.64 -0.21
C ALA A 92 -2.68 -4.49 -0.78
N VAL A 93 -2.96 -3.48 0.03
CA VAL A 93 -3.85 -2.36 -0.32
C VAL A 93 -3.11 -1.05 -0.09
N ALA A 94 -2.93 -0.27 -1.16
CA ALA A 94 -2.34 1.05 -1.12
C ALA A 94 -3.42 2.13 -1.29
N PHE A 95 -3.49 3.04 -0.32
CA PHE A 95 -4.35 4.21 -0.34
C PHE A 95 -3.50 5.42 -0.71
N ALA A 96 -3.56 5.85 -1.97
CA ALA A 96 -2.72 6.89 -2.51
C ALA A 96 -3.48 8.21 -2.70
N ASN A 97 -2.95 9.31 -2.17
CA ASN A 97 -3.47 10.65 -2.39
C ASN A 97 -2.69 11.32 -3.53
N VAL A 98 -3.28 11.40 -4.72
CA VAL A 98 -2.63 12.00 -5.90
C VAL A 98 -2.62 13.54 -5.91
N GLY A 99 -3.18 14.20 -4.89
CA GLY A 99 -2.94 15.63 -4.66
C GLY A 99 -3.76 16.62 -5.51
N ASN A 100 -4.79 16.18 -6.22
CA ASN A 100 -5.65 17.05 -7.05
C ASN A 100 -6.89 17.58 -6.31
N HIS A 101 -6.81 17.83 -5.01
CA HIS A 101 -7.96 18.31 -4.23
C HIS A 101 -8.02 19.84 -4.32
N GLU A 102 -8.90 20.35 -5.20
CA GLU A 102 -8.98 21.78 -5.53
C GLU A 102 -9.22 22.69 -4.30
N GLU A 103 -9.94 22.20 -3.28
CA GLU A 103 -10.23 22.98 -2.07
C GLU A 103 -9.04 23.09 -1.09
N CYS A 104 -8.13 22.11 -1.07
CA CYS A 104 -6.92 22.17 -0.24
C CYS A 104 -5.85 21.15 -0.70
N PRO A 105 -4.91 21.55 -1.58
CA PRO A 105 -3.89 20.65 -2.13
C PRO A 105 -2.82 20.22 -1.11
N LEU A 106 -2.79 20.84 0.09
CA LEU A 106 -1.80 20.59 1.14
C LEU A 106 -2.41 19.94 2.40
N CYS A 107 -3.71 19.62 2.40
CA CYS A 107 -4.38 19.04 3.56
C CYS A 107 -4.33 17.50 3.54
N PRO A 108 -3.99 16.85 4.66
CA PRO A 108 -4.22 15.42 4.81
C PRO A 108 -5.70 15.09 4.65
N LEU A 109 -6.01 14.07 3.84
CA LEU A 109 -7.37 13.61 3.63
C LEU A 109 -7.62 12.38 4.49
N THR A 110 -8.77 12.35 5.15
CA THR A 110 -9.25 11.15 5.85
C THR A 110 -10.20 10.42 4.92
N PHE A 111 -9.88 9.17 4.62
CA PHE A 111 -10.67 8.30 3.77
C PHE A 111 -11.20 7.14 4.60
N THR A 112 -12.50 6.91 4.56
CA THR A 112 -13.17 5.80 5.24
C THR A 112 -13.82 4.89 4.23
N ILE A 113 -13.65 3.59 4.39
CA ILE A 113 -14.25 2.57 3.53
C ILE A 113 -14.67 1.35 4.35
N VAL A 114 -15.77 0.71 3.96
CA VAL A 114 -16.18 -0.58 4.54
C VAL A 114 -15.44 -1.69 3.80
N LEU A 115 -14.85 -2.63 4.54
CA LEU A 115 -14.04 -3.71 3.95
C LEU A 115 -14.79 -4.53 2.87
N GLN A 116 -16.08 -4.80 3.08
CA GLN A 116 -16.89 -5.55 2.11
C GLN A 116 -16.95 -4.87 0.74
N ASP A 117 -16.87 -3.54 0.68
CA ASP A 117 -16.95 -2.76 -0.56
C ASP A 117 -15.66 -2.91 -1.40
N LEU A 118 -14.55 -3.30 -0.75
CA LEU A 118 -13.30 -3.71 -1.41
C LEU A 118 -13.29 -5.20 -1.80
N GLY A 119 -14.37 -5.93 -1.54
CA GLY A 119 -14.48 -7.37 -1.83
C GLY A 119 -13.94 -8.28 -0.73
N PHE A 120 -13.66 -7.76 0.47
CA PHE A 120 -13.27 -8.58 1.62
C PHE A 120 -14.50 -9.29 2.22
N THR A 121 -14.56 -10.62 2.12
CA THR A 121 -15.75 -11.41 2.47
C THR A 121 -15.57 -12.34 3.67
N ASN A 122 -14.34 -12.51 4.19
CA ASN A 122 -14.07 -13.41 5.31
C ASN A 122 -14.76 -12.96 6.61
N GLN A 123 -15.73 -13.72 7.10
CA GLN A 123 -16.46 -13.39 8.32
C GLN A 123 -15.60 -13.48 9.60
N MET A 124 -14.51 -14.26 9.55
CA MET A 124 -13.52 -14.32 10.64
C MET A 124 -12.65 -13.05 10.71
N GLY A 125 -12.64 -12.26 9.64
CA GLY A 125 -11.93 -10.98 9.54
C GLY A 125 -10.55 -11.09 8.91
N TYR A 126 -9.86 -9.96 8.91
CA TYR A 126 -8.53 -9.76 8.36
C TYR A 126 -7.66 -9.04 9.37
N THR A 127 -6.51 -9.63 9.70
CA THR A 127 -5.49 -8.94 10.48
C THR A 127 -4.73 -7.98 9.55
N VAL A 128 -4.68 -6.70 9.94
CA VAL A 128 -4.13 -5.61 9.13
C VAL A 128 -2.75 -5.22 9.64
N TYR A 129 -1.75 -5.29 8.76
CA TYR A 129 -0.36 -4.95 9.02
C TYR A 129 0.01 -3.67 8.27
N ASP A 130 0.65 -2.72 8.93
CA ASP A 130 1.27 -1.58 8.26
C ASP A 130 2.56 -2.03 7.56
N LEU A 131 2.66 -1.75 6.26
CA LEU A 131 3.82 -2.15 5.46
C LEU A 131 4.97 -1.15 5.57
N PHE A 132 4.73 0.10 5.97
CA PHE A 132 5.79 1.07 6.25
C PHE A 132 6.35 0.93 7.67
N ASP A 133 5.52 0.52 8.63
CA ASP A 133 5.94 0.11 9.97
C ASP A 133 5.51 -1.33 10.27
N SER A 134 6.35 -2.29 9.91
CA SER A 134 6.05 -3.72 10.08
C SER A 134 5.89 -4.18 11.53
N LYS A 135 6.23 -3.34 12.53
CA LYS A 135 5.97 -3.61 13.94
C LYS A 135 4.56 -3.17 14.35
N HIS A 136 3.90 -2.36 13.53
CA HIS A 136 2.58 -1.82 13.79
C HIS A 136 1.50 -2.70 13.14
N ILE A 137 0.76 -3.42 13.97
CA ILE A 137 -0.43 -4.18 13.58
C ILE A 137 -1.64 -3.36 14.01
N LEU A 138 -2.49 -2.99 13.05
CA LEU A 138 -3.67 -2.15 13.31
C LEU A 138 -4.77 -2.93 14.05
N GLY A 139 -4.83 -4.24 13.84
CA GLY A 139 -5.79 -5.14 14.50
C GLY A 139 -6.57 -5.99 13.51
N LEU A 140 -7.68 -6.56 14.00
CA LEU A 140 -8.59 -7.42 13.26
C LEU A 140 -9.80 -6.62 12.78
N PHE A 141 -10.08 -6.67 11.48
CA PHE A 141 -11.22 -6.00 10.86
C PHE A 141 -12.11 -7.00 10.13
N LYS A 142 -13.42 -6.92 10.35
CA LYS A 142 -14.43 -7.75 9.68
C LYS A 142 -14.97 -7.05 8.43
N PRO A 143 -15.66 -7.78 7.53
CA PRO A 143 -16.20 -7.20 6.31
C PRO A 143 -17.09 -5.98 6.51
N LYS A 144 -17.84 -5.91 7.61
CA LYS A 144 -18.75 -4.79 7.89
C LYS A 144 -18.10 -3.64 8.66
N ASP A 145 -16.84 -3.79 9.06
CA ASP A 145 -16.15 -2.76 9.83
C ASP A 145 -15.66 -1.66 8.89
N GLU A 146 -15.71 -0.43 9.39
CA GLU A 146 -15.13 0.73 8.72
C GLU A 146 -13.62 0.77 8.95
N PHE A 147 -12.88 1.00 7.88
CA PHE A 147 -11.46 1.22 7.90
C PHE A 147 -11.17 2.66 7.49
N THR A 148 -10.62 3.42 8.43
CA THR A 148 -10.32 4.84 8.27
C THR A 148 -8.82 5.04 8.19
N VAL A 149 -8.39 5.77 7.16
CA VAL A 149 -6.98 6.07 6.89
C VAL A 149 -6.82 7.56 6.70
N ARG A 150 -5.80 8.14 7.33
CA ARG A 150 -5.40 9.53 7.12
C ARG A 150 -4.17 9.56 6.20
N ILE A 151 -4.29 10.18 5.05
CA ILE A 151 -3.28 10.16 3.99
C ILE A 151 -2.81 11.58 3.72
N ASN A 152 -1.51 11.82 3.85
CA ASN A 152 -0.92 13.12 3.53
C ASN A 152 -1.06 13.45 2.03
N PRO A 153 -1.05 14.74 1.64
CA PRO A 153 -1.02 15.14 0.24
C PRO A 153 0.19 14.55 -0.47
N SER A 154 0.00 14.02 -1.68
CA SER A 154 1.05 13.33 -2.45
C SER A 154 1.70 12.18 -1.67
N GLY A 155 0.98 11.60 -0.71
CA GLY A 155 1.40 10.49 0.12
C GLY A 155 0.62 9.22 -0.15
N VAL A 156 1.04 8.15 0.53
CA VAL A 156 0.40 6.84 0.47
C VAL A 156 0.43 6.20 1.85
N GLU A 157 -0.63 5.47 2.17
CA GLU A 157 -0.62 4.50 3.25
C GLU A 157 -0.77 3.09 2.66
N PHE A 158 0.00 2.13 3.17
CA PHE A 158 0.14 0.82 2.54
C PHE A 158 0.01 -0.29 3.57
N TYR A 159 -0.95 -1.17 3.37
CA TYR A 159 -1.32 -2.20 4.35
C TYR A 159 -1.40 -3.58 3.72
N LYS A 160 -1.16 -4.61 4.53
CA LYS A 160 -1.44 -6.01 4.19
C LYS A 160 -2.60 -6.52 5.03
N PHE A 161 -3.66 -6.98 4.36
CA PHE A 161 -4.84 -7.61 4.93
C PHE A 161 -4.66 -9.13 4.82
N LYS A 162 -4.37 -9.78 5.94
CA LYS A 162 -4.24 -11.25 6.02
C LYS A 162 -5.56 -11.85 6.54
N PRO A 163 -6.24 -12.73 5.79
CA PRO A 163 -7.45 -13.38 6.28
C PRO A 163 -7.14 -14.30 7.46
N GLU A 164 -8.02 -14.28 8.47
CA GLU A 164 -8.00 -15.27 9.55
C GLU A 164 -8.52 -16.64 9.08
N ASP A 165 -8.05 -17.69 9.74
CA ASP A 165 -8.50 -19.06 9.50
C ASP A 165 -9.95 -19.26 9.96
N ILE A 166 -10.66 -20.14 9.26
CA ILE A 166 -12.02 -20.55 9.63
C ILE A 166 -11.94 -21.87 10.39
N TYR A 167 -12.50 -21.90 11.60
CA TYR A 167 -12.54 -23.07 12.49
C TYR A 167 -13.85 -23.82 12.38
#